data_AF-A0A3B0JIC8-F1
#
_entry.id   AF-A0A3B0JIC8-F1
#
_cell.length_a   1.000
_cell.length_b   1.000
_cell.length_c   1.000
_cell.angle_alpha   90.00
_cell.angle_beta   90.00
_cell.angle_gamma   90.00
#
_symmetry.space_group_name_H-M   'P 1'
#
loop_
_entity.id
_entity.type
_entity.pdbx_description
1 polymer ?
#
loop_
_entity_poly.entity_id
_entity_poly.type
_entity_poly.pdbx_seq_one_letter_code
_entity_poly.pdbx_strand_id
1 'polypeptide(L)'
;MAGNNVDVNYLNAINIDASEENPAEAPPLQQPQNNDQELEDTTTEVEEMKSLLEKEKRNHETLLNKLKMHDNSTQVTFQNLQKRLDELKKDEQLMLNQFFDEERSHIVAKEELLTFLDNPADDITCIICLCSWESTGPHRVASLSCGHIFGKSCIEKCVLCPKCRAPVRYCDILCHPPS
;
A
#
# COMPACT_ATOMS: atom_id res chain seq x y z
N MET A 1 0.72 -5.42 34.79
CA MET A 1 1.26 -5.62 36.15
C MET A 1 1.61 -4.25 36.71
N ALA A 2 1.04 -3.91 37.88
CA ALA A 2 1.31 -2.78 38.79
C ALA A 2 1.54 -1.37 38.17
N GLY A 3 0.70 -0.34 38.32
CA GLY A 3 -0.31 -0.06 39.34
C GLY A 3 0.29 0.75 40.50
N ASN A 4 0.53 2.05 40.34
CA ASN A 4 0.86 2.98 41.43
C ASN A 4 -0.09 4.17 41.36
N ASN A 5 -1.14 4.11 42.17
CA ASN A 5 -2.07 5.21 42.42
C ASN A 5 -1.90 5.56 43.90
N VAL A 6 -1.38 6.76 44.20
CA VAL A 6 -1.19 7.22 45.57
C VAL A 6 -2.41 8.07 45.92
N ASP A 7 -3.30 7.48 46.71
CA ASP A 7 -4.55 8.10 47.13
C ASP A 7 -4.28 9.11 48.26
N VAL A 8 -4.68 10.35 48.03
CA VAL A 8 -4.62 11.46 48.97
C VAL A 8 -5.97 11.52 49.67
N ASN A 9 -6.05 11.05 50.91
CA ASN A 9 -7.11 11.46 51.84
C ASN A 9 -6.84 10.97 53.27
N TYR A 10 -6.39 11.87 54.13
CA TYR A 10 -6.51 11.68 55.58
C TYR A 10 -7.00 12.98 56.21
N LEU A 11 -8.31 13.12 56.29
CA LEU A 11 -8.94 14.06 57.21
C LEU A 11 -9.99 13.33 58.04
N ASN A 12 -9.72 13.36 59.34
CA ASN A 12 -10.65 13.57 60.46
C ASN A 12 -11.90 12.69 60.57
N ALA A 13 -11.85 11.82 61.58
CA ALA A 13 -13.00 11.56 62.43
C ALA A 13 -12.72 12.17 63.81
N ILE A 14 -13.48 13.21 64.15
CA ILE A 14 -13.61 13.76 65.51
C ILE A 14 -14.80 13.05 66.16
N ASN A 15 -14.62 12.55 67.39
CA ASN A 15 -15.70 12.37 68.36
C ASN A 15 -15.10 12.79 69.72
N ILE A 16 -15.42 14.01 70.18
CA ILE A 16 -16.44 14.32 71.19
C ILE A 16 -16.23 13.49 72.46
N ASP A 17 -15.59 14.13 73.44
CA ASP A 17 -15.86 13.82 74.84
C ASP A 17 -16.06 15.15 75.59
N ALA A 18 -17.21 15.24 76.25
CA ALA A 18 -17.65 16.39 77.01
C ALA A 18 -17.37 16.12 78.48
N SER A 19 -16.62 16.99 79.16
CA SER A 19 -16.62 17.08 80.63
C SER A 19 -15.98 18.38 81.11
N GLU A 20 -16.82 19.15 81.80
CA GLU A 20 -16.58 19.86 83.05
C GLU A 20 -15.87 21.23 83.07
N GLU A 21 -16.60 22.13 83.75
CA GLU A 21 -16.45 23.56 83.97
C GLU A 21 -15.23 23.92 84.83
N ASN A 22 -14.67 25.10 84.59
CA ASN A 22 -14.07 25.91 85.66
C ASN A 22 -14.16 27.41 85.32
N PRO A 23 -14.70 28.27 86.20
CA PRO A 23 -14.83 29.71 85.93
C PRO A 23 -13.67 30.48 86.55
N ALA A 24 -12.88 31.19 85.74
CA ALA A 24 -12.03 32.27 86.25
C ALA A 24 -11.70 33.30 85.16
N GLU A 25 -12.24 34.51 85.39
CA GLU A 25 -11.75 35.84 85.02
C GLU A 25 -11.56 36.21 83.54
N ALA A 26 -12.50 37.04 83.05
CA ALA A 26 -12.45 37.69 81.74
C ALA A 26 -11.44 38.86 81.73
N PRO A 27 -10.50 38.91 80.78
CA PRO A 27 -9.69 40.10 80.52
C PRO A 27 -10.52 41.24 79.88
N PRO A 28 -10.12 42.51 80.01
CA PRO A 28 -10.90 43.65 79.53
C PRO A 28 -11.08 43.63 78.02
N LEU A 29 -12.32 43.75 77.57
CA LEU A 29 -12.72 43.88 76.16
C LEU A 29 -12.10 45.14 75.54
N GLN A 30 -11.18 44.95 74.58
CA GLN A 30 -10.80 46.00 73.63
C GLN A 30 -11.90 46.14 72.56
N GLN A 31 -12.20 47.39 72.20
CA GLN A 31 -13.34 47.82 71.39
C GLN A 31 -13.25 47.35 69.91
N PRO A 32 -14.39 47.16 69.20
CA PRO A 32 -14.43 46.44 67.91
C PRO A 32 -14.13 47.28 66.65
N GLN A 33 -13.71 48.53 66.75
CA GLN A 33 -13.83 49.47 65.61
C GLN A 33 -12.72 49.42 64.54
N ASN A 34 -11.70 48.55 64.69
CA ASN A 34 -10.58 48.43 63.74
C ASN A 34 -10.57 47.10 62.96
N ASN A 35 -11.32 46.10 63.41
CA ASN A 35 -11.35 44.78 62.77
C ASN A 35 -12.30 44.73 61.55
N ASP A 36 -13.30 45.60 61.48
CA ASP A 36 -14.30 45.56 60.42
C ASP A 36 -13.73 45.99 59.06
N GLN A 37 -12.82 46.97 59.03
CA GLN A 37 -12.15 47.42 57.80
C GLN A 37 -11.12 46.41 57.29
N GLU A 38 -10.33 45.84 58.20
CA GLU A 38 -9.30 44.85 57.86
C GLU A 38 -9.93 43.54 57.37
N LEU A 39 -11.11 43.19 57.90
CA LEU A 39 -11.94 42.07 57.45
C LEU A 39 -12.57 42.34 56.07
N GLU A 40 -13.03 43.56 55.81
CA GLU A 40 -13.62 43.96 54.52
C GLU A 40 -12.58 43.96 53.39
N ASP A 41 -11.38 44.49 53.67
CA ASP A 41 -10.23 44.50 52.76
C ASP A 41 -9.74 43.07 52.45
N THR A 42 -9.64 42.20 53.48
CA THR A 42 -9.30 40.78 53.23
C THR A 42 -10.41 40.03 52.49
N THR A 43 -11.69 40.34 52.69
CA THR A 43 -12.76 39.70 51.90
C THR A 43 -12.71 40.08 50.43
N THR A 44 -12.37 41.33 50.10
CA THR A 44 -12.25 41.77 48.71
C THR A 44 -11.05 41.11 48.01
N GLU A 45 -9.91 41.00 48.67
CA GLU A 45 -8.74 40.26 48.14
C GLU A 45 -9.05 38.78 47.88
N VAL A 46 -9.82 38.13 48.75
CA VAL A 46 -10.27 36.73 48.58
C VAL A 46 -11.20 36.59 47.39
N GLU A 47 -12.12 37.53 47.17
CA GLU A 47 -13.03 37.54 46.01
C GLU A 47 -12.27 37.74 44.69
N GLU A 48 -11.27 38.61 44.66
CA GLU A 48 -10.40 38.81 43.51
C GLU A 48 -9.60 37.54 43.18
N MET A 49 -8.99 36.89 44.18
CA MET A 49 -8.31 35.61 44.00
C MET A 49 -9.25 34.53 43.47
N LYS A 50 -10.49 34.47 43.96
CA LYS A 50 -11.50 33.51 43.48
C LYS A 50 -11.85 33.77 42.03
N SER A 51 -12.04 35.02 41.64
CA SER A 51 -12.29 35.44 40.24
C SER A 51 -11.13 35.06 39.32
N LEU A 52 -9.88 35.28 39.77
CA LEU A 52 -8.68 34.89 39.03
C LEU A 52 -8.58 33.37 38.88
N LEU A 53 -8.84 32.60 39.94
CA LEU A 53 -8.85 31.14 39.89
C LEU A 53 -9.92 30.62 38.91
N GLU A 54 -11.11 31.22 38.90
CA GLU A 54 -12.17 30.88 37.96
C GLU A 54 -11.77 31.16 36.51
N LYS A 55 -11.07 32.28 36.27
CA LYS A 55 -10.51 32.63 34.97
C LYS A 55 -9.43 31.64 34.54
N GLU A 56 -8.54 31.25 35.44
CA GLU A 56 -7.48 30.31 35.12
C GLU A 56 -8.01 28.90 34.85
N LYS A 57 -9.04 28.46 35.59
CA LYS A 57 -9.77 27.22 35.29
C LYS A 57 -10.36 27.23 33.86
N ARG A 58 -10.99 28.33 33.46
CA ARG A 58 -11.53 28.49 32.09
C ARG A 58 -10.43 28.48 31.02
N ASN A 59 -9.30 29.12 31.30
CA ASN A 59 -8.13 29.08 30.41
C ASN A 59 -7.61 27.65 30.24
N HIS A 60 -7.48 26.92 31.34
CA HIS A 60 -7.00 25.54 31.35
C HIS A 60 -7.95 24.62 30.57
N GLU A 61 -9.26 24.74 30.77
CA GLU A 61 -10.26 23.97 30.03
C GLU A 61 -10.20 24.27 28.52
N THR A 62 -10.02 25.53 28.15
CA THR A 62 -9.83 25.92 26.74
C THR A 62 -8.58 25.28 26.14
N LEU A 63 -7.48 25.24 26.90
CA LEU A 63 -6.23 24.64 26.46
C LEU A 63 -6.36 23.12 26.28
N LEU A 64 -7.01 22.43 27.23
CA LEU A 64 -7.30 21.00 27.14
C LEU A 64 -8.11 20.66 25.89
N ASN A 65 -9.12 21.47 25.58
CA ASN A 65 -9.92 21.29 24.37
C ASN A 65 -9.09 21.46 23.10
N LYS A 66 -8.21 22.46 23.04
CA LYS A 66 -7.29 22.66 21.90
C LYS A 66 -6.32 21.49 21.74
N LEU A 67 -5.75 21.00 22.85
CA LEU A 67 -4.84 19.86 22.83
C LEU A 67 -5.56 18.61 22.30
N LYS A 68 -6.77 18.33 22.78
CA LYS A 68 -7.59 17.21 22.30
C LYS A 68 -7.91 17.32 20.81
N MET A 69 -8.25 18.52 20.33
CA MET A 69 -8.50 18.76 18.90
C MET A 69 -7.23 18.53 18.08
N HIS A 70 -6.08 18.98 18.57
CA HIS A 70 -4.79 18.75 17.93
C HIS A 70 -4.45 17.25 17.87
N ASP A 71 -4.57 16.53 18.99
CA ASP A 71 -4.31 15.09 19.06
C ASP A 71 -5.17 14.31 18.07
N ASN A 72 -6.48 14.63 17.99
CA ASN A 72 -7.37 14.02 17.01
C ASN A 72 -6.94 14.32 15.56
N SER A 73 -6.55 15.56 15.28
CA SER A 73 -6.06 15.98 13.95
C SER A 73 -4.78 15.26 13.55
N THR A 74 -3.82 15.16 14.48
CA THR A 74 -2.56 14.43 14.28
C THR A 74 -2.80 12.94 14.10
N GLN A 75 -3.70 12.35 14.89
CA GLN A 75 -4.10 10.95 14.79
C GLN A 75 -4.64 10.62 13.38
N VAL A 76 -5.55 11.45 12.85
CA VAL A 76 -6.10 11.27 11.50
C VAL A 76 -4.99 11.40 10.44
N THR A 77 -4.10 12.38 10.61
CA THR A 77 -2.98 12.58 9.68
C THR A 77 -2.07 11.36 9.65
N PHE A 78 -1.72 10.82 10.82
CA PHE A 78 -0.91 9.62 10.94
C PHE A 78 -1.57 8.40 10.28
N GLN A 79 -2.88 8.18 10.52
CA GLN A 79 -3.63 7.10 9.89
C GLN A 79 -3.64 7.20 8.36
N ASN A 80 -3.82 8.40 7.82
CA ASN A 80 -3.78 8.64 6.38
C ASN A 80 -2.40 8.36 5.78
N LEU A 81 -1.32 8.78 6.47
CA LEU A 81 0.04 8.51 6.03
C LEU A 81 0.35 7.00 6.08
N GLN A 82 -0.04 6.31 7.14
CA GLN A 82 0.12 4.87 7.27
C GLN A 82 -0.56 4.13 6.12
N LYS A 83 -1.81 4.50 5.81
CA LYS A 83 -2.54 3.94 4.67
C LYS A 83 -1.80 4.14 3.34
N ARG A 84 -1.27 5.35 3.09
CA ARG A 84 -0.49 5.63 1.88
C ARG A 84 0.80 4.82 1.80
N LEU A 85 1.48 4.60 2.92
CA LEU A 85 2.66 3.73 2.96
C LEU A 85 2.31 2.29 2.60
N ASP A 86 1.17 1.78 3.09
CA ASP A 86 0.72 0.42 2.79
C ASP A 86 0.29 0.29 1.31
N GLU A 87 -0.36 1.30 0.75
CA GLU A 87 -0.68 1.38 -0.68
C GLU A 87 0.59 1.37 -1.54
N LEU A 88 1.58 2.21 -1.22
CA LEU A 88 2.85 2.27 -1.96
C LEU A 88 3.62 0.95 -1.91
N LYS A 89 3.67 0.28 -0.76
CA LYS A 89 4.31 -1.05 -0.63
C LYS A 89 3.61 -2.10 -1.48
N LYS A 90 2.28 -2.03 -1.55
CA LYS A 90 1.49 -2.95 -2.38
C LYS A 90 1.75 -2.71 -3.86
N ASP A 91 1.82 -1.46 -4.27
CA ASP A 91 2.10 -1.07 -5.65
C ASP A 91 3.53 -1.48 -6.06
N GLU A 92 4.52 -1.28 -5.18
CA GLU A 92 5.89 -1.76 -5.36
C GLU A 92 5.93 -3.27 -5.58
N GLN A 93 5.24 -4.04 -4.73
CA GLN A 93 5.19 -5.50 -4.86
C GLN A 93 4.49 -5.93 -6.15
N LEU A 94 3.42 -5.24 -6.55
CA LEU A 94 2.71 -5.52 -7.79
C LEU A 94 3.61 -5.28 -9.00
N MET A 95 4.32 -4.15 -9.02
CA MET A 95 5.26 -3.80 -10.09
C MET A 95 6.38 -4.84 -10.21
N LEU A 96 6.94 -5.29 -9.08
CA LEU A 96 7.97 -6.31 -9.06
C LEU A 96 7.48 -7.65 -9.63
N ASN A 97 6.27 -8.08 -9.23
CA ASN A 97 5.67 -9.30 -9.78
C ASN A 97 5.40 -9.20 -11.29
N GLN A 98 4.94 -8.04 -11.76
CA GLN A 98 4.74 -7.79 -13.19
C GLN A 98 6.04 -7.93 -13.97
N PHE A 99 7.14 -7.35 -13.48
CA PHE A 99 8.45 -7.50 -14.11
C PHE A 99 8.90 -8.97 -14.18
N PHE A 100 8.71 -9.74 -13.11
CA PHE A 100 9.04 -11.16 -13.13
C PHE A 100 8.18 -11.97 -14.09
N ASP A 101 6.88 -11.67 -14.19
CA ASP A 101 5.98 -12.33 -15.13
C ASP A 101 6.35 -12.00 -16.59
N GLU A 102 6.70 -10.75 -16.88
CA GLU A 102 7.21 -10.33 -18.19
C GLU A 102 8.53 -11.03 -18.53
N GLU A 103 9.51 -11.02 -17.63
CA GLU A 103 10.79 -11.70 -17.84
C GLU A 103 10.59 -13.19 -18.10
N ARG A 104 9.74 -13.86 -17.32
CA ARG A 104 9.40 -15.27 -17.53
C ARG A 104 8.76 -15.49 -18.90
N SER A 105 7.85 -14.62 -19.32
CA SER A 105 7.21 -14.67 -20.64
C SER A 105 8.25 -14.56 -21.76
N HIS A 106 9.18 -13.61 -21.63
CA HIS A 106 10.26 -13.43 -22.60
C HIS A 106 11.21 -14.64 -22.67
N ILE A 107 11.54 -15.24 -21.52
CA ILE A 107 12.38 -16.45 -21.46
C ILE A 107 11.69 -17.60 -22.19
N VAL A 108 10.40 -17.84 -21.93
CA VAL A 108 9.63 -18.91 -22.59
C VAL A 108 9.58 -18.67 -24.10
N ALA A 109 9.22 -17.45 -24.54
CA ALA A 109 9.17 -17.13 -25.97
C ALA A 109 10.53 -17.28 -26.66
N LYS A 110 11.61 -16.94 -25.96
CA LYS A 110 12.97 -17.15 -26.47
C LYS A 110 13.31 -18.63 -26.58
N GLU A 111 12.95 -19.43 -25.59
CA GLU A 111 13.18 -20.88 -25.60
C GLU A 111 12.40 -21.53 -26.75
N GLU A 112 11.13 -21.17 -26.94
CA GLU A 112 10.33 -21.61 -28.09
C GLU A 112 11.01 -21.23 -29.42
N LEU A 113 11.49 -19.99 -29.56
CA LEU A 113 12.21 -19.56 -30.76
C LEU A 113 13.51 -20.36 -30.97
N LEU A 114 14.27 -20.63 -29.92
CA LEU A 114 15.48 -21.44 -30.00
C LEU A 114 15.15 -22.88 -30.42
N THR A 115 14.10 -23.48 -29.86
CA THR A 115 13.66 -24.83 -30.28
C THR A 115 13.27 -24.87 -31.75
N PHE A 116 12.63 -23.82 -32.27
CA PHE A 116 12.32 -23.68 -33.70
C PHE A 116 13.59 -23.60 -34.56
N LEU A 117 14.60 -22.85 -34.13
CA LEU A 117 15.86 -22.70 -34.88
C LEU A 117 16.75 -23.95 -34.82
N ASP A 118 16.74 -24.69 -33.71
CA ASP A 118 17.56 -25.90 -33.52
C ASP A 118 17.00 -27.11 -34.26
N ASN A 119 15.73 -27.11 -34.65
CA ASN A 119 15.12 -28.13 -35.49
C ASN A 119 14.60 -27.56 -36.82
N PRO A 120 15.50 -27.13 -37.74
CA PRO A 120 15.09 -26.63 -39.04
C PRO A 120 14.57 -27.76 -39.95
N ALA A 121 14.48 -29.01 -39.49
CA ALA A 121 14.03 -30.13 -40.29
C ALA A 121 12.59 -29.95 -40.80
N ASP A 122 11.74 -29.21 -40.09
CA ASP A 122 10.37 -28.94 -40.54
C ASP A 122 10.33 -27.88 -41.66
N ASP A 123 11.32 -26.98 -41.73
CA ASP A 123 11.47 -25.97 -42.79
C ASP A 123 12.35 -26.45 -43.95
N ILE A 124 13.18 -27.49 -43.73
CA ILE A 124 14.09 -28.05 -44.73
C ILE A 124 13.52 -29.36 -45.36
N THR A 125 12.29 -29.76 -45.06
CA THR A 125 11.68 -30.96 -45.66
C THR A 125 10.43 -30.69 -46.50
N CYS A 126 10.27 -31.45 -47.57
CA CYS A 126 9.06 -31.37 -48.39
C CYS A 126 7.91 -32.13 -47.71
N ILE A 127 6.83 -31.44 -47.35
CA ILE A 127 5.65 -32.05 -46.71
C ILE A 127 4.90 -33.11 -47.54
N ILE A 128 5.26 -33.31 -48.81
CA ILE A 128 4.67 -34.35 -49.67
C ILE A 128 5.37 -35.69 -49.45
N CYS A 129 6.70 -35.70 -49.34
CA CYS A 129 7.50 -36.92 -49.22
C CYS A 129 8.27 -37.05 -47.89
N LEU A 130 8.28 -35.98 -47.09
CA LEU A 130 9.01 -35.84 -45.82
C LEU A 130 10.54 -35.96 -45.95
N CYS A 131 11.08 -35.81 -47.16
CA CYS A 131 12.52 -35.79 -47.42
C CYS A 131 13.06 -34.35 -47.38
N SER A 132 14.34 -34.19 -47.06
CA SER A 132 15.03 -32.90 -47.14
C SER A 132 15.09 -32.36 -48.56
N TRP A 133 15.06 -31.03 -48.71
CA TRP A 133 15.23 -30.37 -50.00
C TRP A 133 16.60 -30.65 -50.61
N GLU A 134 16.63 -30.87 -51.92
CA GLU A 134 17.90 -30.94 -52.65
C GLU A 134 18.33 -29.54 -53.11
N SER A 135 19.62 -29.20 -52.98
CA SER A 135 20.18 -27.95 -53.52
C SER A 135 20.23 -27.95 -55.05
N THR A 136 20.30 -29.13 -55.66
CA THR A 136 20.29 -29.35 -57.11
C THR A 136 19.50 -30.60 -57.45
N GLY A 137 18.93 -30.68 -58.65
CA GLY A 137 18.21 -31.88 -59.09
C GLY A 137 16.67 -31.73 -59.12
N PRO A 138 15.96 -32.87 -59.19
CA PRO A 138 14.52 -32.90 -59.41
C PRO A 138 13.73 -32.54 -58.15
N HIS A 139 14.25 -32.76 -56.95
CA HIS A 139 13.56 -32.47 -55.68
C HIS A 139 14.04 -31.16 -55.03
N ARG A 140 14.39 -30.16 -55.85
CA ARG A 140 14.71 -28.81 -55.38
C ARG A 140 13.50 -28.04 -54.86
N VAL A 141 13.77 -27.01 -54.07
CA VAL A 141 12.77 -26.07 -53.55
C VAL A 141 12.04 -25.38 -54.70
N ALA A 142 10.70 -25.48 -54.72
CA ALA A 142 9.83 -24.75 -55.62
C ALA A 142 8.64 -24.14 -54.88
N SER A 143 8.23 -22.93 -55.28
CA SER A 143 7.06 -22.23 -54.75
C SER A 143 5.91 -22.24 -55.77
N LEU A 144 4.69 -22.29 -55.26
CA LEU A 144 3.48 -22.08 -56.04
C LEU A 144 3.04 -20.62 -56.00
N SER A 145 2.17 -20.22 -56.93
CA SER A 145 1.49 -18.92 -56.92
C SER A 145 0.73 -18.60 -55.63
N CYS A 146 0.34 -19.62 -54.86
CA CYS A 146 -0.29 -19.46 -53.55
C CYS A 146 0.69 -19.23 -52.38
N GLY A 147 2.00 -19.15 -52.65
CA GLY A 147 3.05 -18.86 -51.65
C GLY A 147 3.58 -20.08 -50.89
N HIS A 148 2.98 -21.26 -51.07
CA HIS A 148 3.45 -22.48 -50.41
C HIS A 148 4.60 -23.15 -51.17
N ILE A 149 5.50 -23.80 -50.42
CA ILE A 149 6.76 -24.36 -50.92
C ILE A 149 6.73 -25.88 -50.86
N PHE A 150 7.20 -26.54 -51.93
CA PHE A 150 7.18 -27.99 -52.12
C PHE A 150 8.34 -28.44 -53.02
N GLY A 151 8.76 -29.70 -52.90
CA GLY A 151 9.84 -30.23 -53.74
C GLY A 151 9.31 -30.30 -55.17
N LYS A 152 10.07 -29.78 -56.14
CA LYS A 152 9.60 -29.62 -57.52
C LYS A 152 9.00 -30.92 -58.08
N SER A 153 9.74 -32.02 -58.03
CA SER A 153 9.29 -33.34 -58.50
C SER A 153 8.08 -33.90 -57.75
N CYS A 154 7.82 -33.41 -56.53
CA CYS A 154 6.66 -33.81 -55.74
C CYS A 154 5.43 -33.00 -56.13
N ILE A 155 5.56 -31.67 -56.24
CA ILE A 155 4.40 -30.81 -56.54
C ILE A 155 3.97 -30.87 -58.01
N GLU A 156 4.87 -31.23 -58.92
CA GLU A 156 4.54 -31.49 -60.34
C GLU A 156 3.52 -32.64 -60.52
N LYS A 157 3.40 -33.53 -59.53
CA LYS A 157 2.45 -34.66 -59.56
C LYS A 157 1.08 -34.28 -58.97
N CYS A 158 0.92 -33.06 -58.44
CA CYS A 158 -0.29 -32.62 -57.76
C CYS A 158 -1.10 -31.67 -58.65
N VAL A 159 -2.44 -31.78 -58.57
CA VAL A 159 -3.38 -30.87 -59.25
C VAL A 159 -3.79 -29.70 -58.34
N LEU A 160 -3.71 -29.89 -57.03
CA LEU A 160 -4.07 -28.91 -56.00
C LEU A 160 -2.95 -28.81 -54.96
N CYS A 161 -2.75 -27.61 -54.40
CA CYS A 161 -1.77 -27.35 -53.36
C CYS A 161 -2.12 -28.19 -52.10
N PRO A 162 -1.20 -29.03 -51.59
CA PRO A 162 -1.45 -29.83 -50.39
C PRO A 162 -1.79 -29.02 -49.13
N LYS A 163 -1.36 -27.75 -49.03
CA LYS A 163 -1.65 -26.88 -47.87
C LYS A 163 -2.98 -26.13 -47.97
N CYS A 164 -3.26 -25.49 -49.10
CA CYS A 164 -4.43 -24.60 -49.23
C CYS A 164 -5.43 -24.98 -50.33
N ARG A 165 -5.18 -26.08 -51.06
CA ARG A 165 -6.01 -26.58 -52.16
C ARG A 165 -6.18 -25.63 -53.35
N ALA A 166 -5.36 -24.58 -53.47
CA ALA A 166 -5.30 -23.75 -54.67
C ALA A 166 -4.87 -24.59 -55.90
N PRO A 167 -5.39 -24.32 -57.12
CA PRO A 167 -4.99 -25.01 -58.34
C PRO A 167 -3.48 -24.92 -58.59
N VAL A 168 -2.87 -26.04 -58.93
CA VAL A 168 -1.47 -26.11 -59.35
C VAL A 168 -1.42 -26.13 -60.86
N ARG A 169 -0.72 -25.17 -61.46
CA ARG A 169 -0.39 -25.15 -62.88
C ARG A 169 1.11 -25.28 -63.06
N TYR A 170 1.54 -26.04 -64.06
CA TYR A 170 2.96 -26.25 -64.32
C TYR A 170 3.73 -24.94 -64.56
N CYS A 171 3.11 -23.96 -65.21
CA CYS A 171 3.68 -22.62 -65.42
C CYS A 171 3.82 -21.79 -64.13
N ASP A 172 3.14 -22.17 -63.05
CA ASP A 172 3.10 -21.43 -61.78
C ASP A 172 4.07 -22.03 -60.75
N ILE A 173 4.81 -23.08 -61.11
CA ILE A 173 5.83 -23.72 -60.26
C ILE A 173 7.16 -22.99 -60.47
N LEU A 174 7.49 -22.10 -59.53
CA LEU A 174 8.71 -21.30 -59.58
C LEU A 174 9.84 -22.01 -58.85
N CYS A 175 10.95 -22.23 -59.55
CA CYS A 175 12.15 -22.84 -58.96
C CYS A 175 13.07 -21.75 -58.42
N HIS A 176 13.54 -21.91 -57.19
CA HIS A 176 14.60 -21.04 -56.68
C HIS A 176 15.95 -21.43 -57.31
N PRO A 177 16.74 -20.48 -57.82
CA PRO A 177 18.09 -20.76 -58.31
C PRO A 177 19.00 -21.19 -57.15
N PRO A 178 20.03 -22.02 -57.41
CA PRO A 178 21.01 -22.35 -56.38
C PRO A 178 21.77 -21.07 -55.98
N SER A 179 21.84 -20.81 -54.67
CA SER A 179 22.61 -19.73 -54.05
C SER A 179 24.12 -19.94 -54.19
#